data_AF-A0A7C4ZWN5-F1
#
_entry.id   AF-A0A7C4ZWN5-F1
#
_cell.length_a   1.000
_cell.length_b   1.000
_cell.length_c   1.000
_cell.angle_alpha   90.00
_cell.angle_beta   90.00
_cell.angle_gamma   90.00
#
_symmetry.space_group_name_H-M   'P 1'
#
loop_
_entity.id
_entity.type
_entity.pdbx_description
1 polymer ?
#
loop_
_entity_poly.entity_id
_entity_poly.type
_entity_poly.pdbx_seq_one_letter_code
_entity_poly.pdbx_strand_id
1 'polypeptide(L)' 'MTLDDILLDIYALKDEMRAYERKYGVLSETFYEAYIAGEEPSDETWVQDWTTWASAYKIWLRRYEQCHTA' A
#
# COMPACT_ATOMS: atom_id res chain seq x y z
N MET A 1 5.51 -11.88 17.24
CA MET A 1 5.92 -11.54 15.87
C MET A 1 7.43 -11.72 15.78
N THR A 2 7.90 -12.58 14.87
CA THR A 2 9.34 -12.75 14.58
C THR A 2 9.72 -11.90 13.36
N LEU A 3 11.01 -11.74 13.09
CA LEU A 3 11.48 -11.08 11.86
C LEU A 3 10.93 -11.77 10.59
N ASP A 4 10.85 -13.10 10.60
CA ASP A 4 10.28 -13.90 9.51
C ASP A 4 8.79 -13.58 9.27
N ASP A 5 8.00 -13.48 10.33
CA ASP A 5 6.59 -13.09 10.26
C ASP A 5 6.41 -11.67 9.68
N ILE A 6 7.28 -10.73 10.08
CA ILE A 6 7.29 -9.37 9.52
C ILE A 6 7.60 -9.38 8.03
N LEU A 7 8.59 -10.16 7.60
CA LEU A 7 8.98 -10.26 6.19
C LEU A 7 7.85 -10.87 5.35
N LEU A 8 7.18 -11.92 5.84
CA LEU A 8 6.04 -12.51 5.17
C LEU A 8 4.88 -11.51 5.01
N ASP A 9 4.57 -10.73 6.05
CA ASP A 9 3.55 -9.67 6.00
C ASP A 9 3.92 -8.59 4.97
N ILE A 10 5.20 -8.16 4.95
CA ILE A 10 5.72 -7.21 3.95
C ILE A 10 5.53 -7.74 2.52
N TYR A 11 5.82 -9.01 2.27
CA TYR A 11 5.66 -9.59 0.92
C TYR A 11 4.19 -9.72 0.52
N ALA A 12 3.32 -10.14 1.44
CA ALA A 12 1.89 -10.23 1.19
C ALA A 12 1.28 -8.85 0.85
N LEU A 13 1.62 -7.82 1.63
CA LEU A 13 1.16 -6.46 1.39
C LEU A 13 1.67 -5.90 0.06
N LYS A 14 2.93 -6.22 -0.33
CA LYS A 14 3.44 -5.82 -1.64
C LYS A 14 2.70 -6.49 -2.80
N ASP A 15 2.31 -7.75 -2.66
CA ASP A 15 1.55 -8.43 -3.70
C ASP A 15 0.13 -7.84 -3.83
N GLU A 16 -0.51 -7.56 -2.69
CA GLU A 16 -1.80 -6.86 -2.65
C GLU A 16 -1.72 -5.50 -3.34
N MET A 17 -0.74 -4.66 -2.98
CA MET A 17 -0.53 -3.36 -3.62
C MET A 17 -0.29 -3.50 -5.14
N ARG A 18 0.48 -4.49 -5.59
CA ARG A 18 0.70 -4.75 -7.02
C ARG A 18 -0.57 -5.12 -7.77
N ALA A 19 -1.57 -5.71 -7.13
CA ALA A 19 -2.85 -5.99 -7.78
C ALA A 19 -3.52 -4.68 -8.20
N TYR A 20 -3.46 -3.65 -7.35
CA TYR A 20 -3.97 -2.31 -7.66
C TYR A 20 -3.11 -1.60 -8.71
N GLU A 21 -1.78 -1.70 -8.63
CA GLU A 21 -0.90 -1.14 -9.66
C GLU A 21 -1.19 -1.71 -11.06
N ARG A 22 -1.46 -3.02 -11.15
CA ARG A 22 -1.84 -3.67 -12.41
C ARG A 22 -3.23 -3.28 -12.88
N LYS A 23 -4.18 -3.11 -11.94
CA LYS A 23 -5.57 -2.74 -12.24
C LYS A 23 -5.65 -1.32 -12.82
N TYR A 24 -4.83 -0.41 -12.31
CA TYR A 24 -4.93 1.02 -12.59
C TYR A 24 -3.75 1.60 -13.40
N GLY A 25 -2.65 0.86 -13.55
CA GLY A 25 -1.49 1.29 -14.32
C GLY A 25 -0.65 2.38 -13.65
N VAL A 26 -0.76 2.55 -12.34
CA VAL A 26 -0.05 3.58 -11.56
C VAL A 26 0.75 2.90 -10.44
N LEU A 27 1.95 3.40 -10.15
CA LEU A 27 2.80 2.85 -9.09
C LEU A 27 2.27 3.24 -7.72
N SER A 28 2.45 2.35 -6.73
CA SER A 28 2.03 2.57 -5.34
C SER A 28 2.63 3.86 -4.73
N GLU A 29 3.87 4.21 -5.08
CA GLU A 29 4.49 5.47 -4.62
C GLU A 29 3.75 6.69 -5.17
N THR A 30 3.48 6.73 -6.47
CA THR A 30 2.72 7.82 -7.10
C THR A 30 1.30 7.92 -6.54
N PHE A 31 0.66 6.77 -6.30
CA PHE A 31 -0.62 6.71 -5.60
C PHE A 31 -0.54 7.32 -4.20
N TYR A 32 0.53 7.01 -3.46
CA TYR A 32 0.71 7.51 -2.10
C TYR A 32 0.93 9.01 -2.04
N GLU A 33 1.69 9.56 -2.99
CA GLU A 33 1.92 10.99 -3.11
C GLU A 33 0.61 11.75 -3.32
N ALA A 34 -0.24 11.29 -4.24
CA ALA A 34 -1.57 11.86 -4.48
C ALA A 34 -2.48 11.74 -3.24
N TYR A 35 -2.45 10.58 -2.56
CA TYR A 35 -3.17 10.37 -1.31
C TYR A 35 -2.77 11.35 -0.21
N ILE A 36 -1.47 11.59 -0.03
CA ILE A 36 -0.95 12.54 0.97
C ILE A 36 -1.30 13.99 0.58
N ALA A 37 -1.36 14.30 -0.72
CA ALA A 37 -1.77 15.60 -1.22
C ALA A 37 -3.28 15.88 -1.06
N GLY A 38 -4.07 14.87 -0.69
CA GLY A 38 -5.53 14.99 -0.59
C GLY A 38 -6.21 15.01 -1.97
N GLU A 39 -5.53 14.52 -3.00
CA GLU A 39 -6.10 14.39 -4.34
C GLU A 39 -6.94 13.10 -4.39
N GLU A 40 -8.26 13.26 -4.42
CA GLU A 40 -9.18 12.14 -4.57
C GLU A 40 -9.30 11.75 -6.05
N PRO A 41 -9.35 10.44 -6.36
CA PRO A 41 -9.55 10.01 -7.73
C PRO A 41 -10.93 10.47 -8.24
N SER A 42 -10.96 11.03 -9.44
CA SER A 42 -12.20 11.56 -10.04
C SER A 42 -13.22 10.47 -10.39
N ASP A 43 -12.80 9.21 -10.42
CA ASP A 43 -13.63 8.07 -10.77
C ASP A 43 -14.12 7.35 -9.51
N GLU A 44 -15.44 7.24 -9.32
CA GLU A 44 -16.03 6.60 -8.14
C GLU A 44 -15.62 5.12 -8.00
N THR A 45 -15.27 4.46 -9.12
CA THR A 45 -14.76 3.08 -9.11
C THR A 45 -13.40 2.95 -8.44
N TRP A 46 -12.65 4.05 -8.33
CA TRP A 46 -11.37 4.09 -7.63
C TRP A 46 -11.53 4.34 -6.14
N VAL A 47 -12.54 5.11 -5.71
CA VAL A 47 -12.65 5.59 -4.31
C VAL A 47 -12.67 4.44 -3.29
N GLN A 48 -13.36 3.33 -3.60
CA GLN A 48 -13.40 2.18 -2.69
C GLN A 48 -12.04 1.47 -2.62
N ASP A 49 -11.47 1.14 -3.78
CA ASP A 49 -10.17 0.46 -3.88
C ASP A 49 -9.03 1.34 -3.36
N TRP A 50 -9.16 2.66 -3.48
CA TRP A 50 -8.25 3.67 -2.97
C TRP A 50 -8.10 3.61 -1.45
N THR A 51 -9.22 3.50 -0.74
CA THR A 51 -9.20 3.42 0.73
C THR A 51 -8.58 2.10 1.20
N THR A 52 -8.87 1.00 0.52
CA THR A 52 -8.29 -0.32 0.82
C THR A 52 -6.79 -0.34 0.53
N TRP A 53 -6.37 0.13 -0.65
CA TRP A 53 -4.96 0.22 -1.01
C TRP A 53 -4.18 1.15 -0.05
N ALA A 54 -4.73 2.32 0.30
CA ALA A 54 -4.06 3.25 1.22
C ALA A 54 -3.90 2.65 2.63
N SER A 55 -4.85 1.81 3.05
CA SER A 55 -4.75 1.07 4.31
C SER A 55 -3.62 0.04 4.24
N ALA A 56 -3.54 -0.73 3.15
CA ALA A 56 -2.47 -1.70 2.90
C ALA A 56 -1.09 -1.03 2.90
N TYR A 57 -0.95 0.10 2.20
CA TYR A 57 0.30 0.84 2.09
C TYR A 57 0.80 1.36 3.45
N LYS A 58 -0.10 1.88 4.29
CA LYS A 58 0.25 2.33 5.65
C LYS A 58 0.70 1.18 6.54
N ILE A 59 0.05 0.01 6.44
CA ILE A 59 0.47 -1.19 7.18
C ILE A 59 1.86 -1.61 6.70
N TRP A 60 2.08 -1.65 5.39
CA TRP A 60 3.36 -2.00 4.78
C TRP A 60 4.50 -1.10 5.28
N LEU A 61 4.30 0.23 5.28
CA LEU A 61 5.27 1.18 5.83
C LEU A 61 5.63 0.84 7.28
N ARG A 62 4.62 0.62 8.12
CA ARG A 62 4.83 0.30 9.54
C ARG A 62 5.61 -1.01 9.72
N ARG A 63 5.32 -2.04 8.91
CA ARG A 63 6.05 -3.31 8.95
C ARG A 63 7.48 -3.16 8.46
N TYR A 64 7.68 -2.36 7.43
CA TYR A 64 8.99 -2.05 6.89
C TYR A 64 9.87 -1.34 7.92
N GLU A 65 9.30 -0.36 8.63
CA GLU A 65 9.97 0.30 9.77
C GLU A 65 10.31 -0.70 10.88
N GLN A 66 9.36 -1.56 11.28
CA GLN A 66 9.59 -2.60 12.28
C GLN A 66 10.74 -3.53 11.88
N CYS A 67 10.77 -3.98 10.62
CA CYS A 67 11.84 -4.82 10.08
C CYS A 67 13.20 -4.13 10.10
N HIS A 68 13.25 -2.81 9.88
CA HIS A 68 14.50 -2.05 9.89
C HIS A 68 15.04 -1.86 11.32
N THR A 69 14.16 -1.87 12.32
CA THR A 69 14.52 -1.68 13.74
C THR A 69 14.68 -2.98 14.54
N ALA A 70 14.34 -4.13 13.95
CA ALA A 70 14.37 -5.45 14.59
C ALA A 70 15.73 -6.15 14.42
#